data_AF-A0A925XJA4-F1
#
_entry.id   AF-A0A925XJA4-F1
#
_cell.length_a   1.000
_cell.length_b   1.000
_cell.length_c   1.000
_cell.angle_alpha   90.00
_cell.angle_beta   90.00
_cell.angle_gamma   90.00
#
_symmetry.space_group_name_H-M   'P 1'
#
loop_
_entity.id
_entity.type
_entity.pdbx_description
1 polymer ?
#
loop_
_entity_poly.entity_id
_entity_poly.type
_entity_poly.pdbx_seq_one_letter_code
_entity_poly.pdbx_strand_id
1 'polypeptide(L)'
;MSNPHEESVEHALSEIRAAVTSGRLTPEAARNLSRWLSEPHYAEYRDRLLDLIRREDFAELNRLFWERIPFGTGGRRGPMSDFGSATINDRTIAESAHGLAVYVKRWCEENGLLRQGFPPRAAVAFDSRHRS
;
A
#
# COMPACT_ATOMS: atom_id res chain seq x y z
N MET A 1 -0.76 24.74 -18.04
CA MET A 1 0.57 24.10 -18.14
C MET A 1 0.44 22.79 -17.39
N SER A 2 0.46 21.66 -18.10
CA SER A 2 0.33 20.33 -17.48
C SER A 2 1.56 20.06 -16.59
N ASN A 3 1.35 19.39 -15.47
CA ASN A 3 2.43 19.04 -14.55
C ASN A 3 3.26 17.88 -15.17
N PRO A 4 4.60 17.99 -15.29
CA PRO A 4 5.44 16.94 -15.87
C PRO A 4 5.24 15.55 -15.22
N HIS A 5 4.89 15.51 -13.94
CA HIS A 5 4.57 14.26 -13.24
C HIS A 5 3.24 13.63 -13.68
N GLU A 6 2.28 14.43 -14.12
CA GLU A 6 0.95 13.99 -14.54
C GLU A 6 1.00 13.31 -15.91
N GLU A 7 1.75 13.90 -16.86
CA GLU A 7 2.06 13.28 -18.17
C GLU A 7 2.86 11.97 -17.99
N SER A 8 3.79 11.93 -17.03
CA SER A 8 4.58 10.74 -16.73
C SER A 8 3.73 9.60 -16.15
N VAL A 9 2.74 9.92 -15.30
CA VAL A 9 1.82 8.92 -14.73
C VAL A 9 0.88 8.37 -15.79
N GLU A 10 0.32 9.23 -16.65
CA GLU A 10 -0.58 8.77 -17.72
C GLU A 10 0.13 7.82 -18.69
N HIS A 11 1.36 8.15 -19.09
CA HIS A 11 2.21 7.27 -19.88
C HIS A 11 2.46 5.93 -19.17
N ALA A 12 2.83 5.96 -17.89
CA ALA A 12 3.07 4.75 -17.11
C ALA A 12 1.81 3.87 -16.98
N LEU A 13 0.62 4.46 -16.84
CA LEU A 13 -0.64 3.73 -16.84
C LEU A 13 -0.93 3.07 -18.19
N SER A 14 -0.47 3.67 -19.30
CA SER A 14 -0.54 3.05 -20.63
C SER A 14 0.36 1.82 -20.74
N GLU A 15 1.62 1.93 -20.28
CA GLU A 15 2.56 0.81 -20.23
C GLU A 15 2.05 -0.35 -19.37
N ILE A 16 1.43 -0.03 -18.22
CA ILE A 16 0.78 -1.03 -17.36
C ILE A 16 -0.32 -1.77 -18.11
N ARG A 17 -1.19 -1.06 -18.85
CA ARG A 17 -2.25 -1.69 -19.65
C ARG A 17 -1.66 -2.61 -20.73
N ALA A 18 -0.64 -2.14 -21.46
CA ALA A 18 0.03 -2.93 -22.48
C ALA A 18 0.68 -4.20 -21.88
N ALA A 19 1.32 -4.09 -20.72
CA ALA A 19 1.93 -5.22 -20.01
C ALA A 19 0.91 -6.26 -19.53
N VAL A 20 -0.31 -5.83 -19.15
CA VAL A 20 -1.42 -6.74 -18.86
C VAL A 20 -1.86 -7.47 -20.12
N THR A 21 -2.08 -6.76 -21.23
CA THR A 21 -2.47 -7.37 -22.50
C THR A 21 -1.44 -8.37 -23.00
N SER A 22 -0.14 -8.10 -22.79
CA SER A 22 0.95 -9.00 -23.17
C SER A 22 1.23 -10.11 -22.15
N GLY A 23 0.48 -10.20 -21.05
CA GLY A 23 0.68 -11.21 -20.00
C GLY A 23 1.92 -11.05 -19.13
N ARG A 24 2.62 -9.90 -19.21
CA ARG A 24 3.81 -9.60 -18.40
C ARG A 24 3.46 -9.11 -16.99
N LEU A 25 2.28 -8.54 -16.82
CA LEU A 25 1.76 -8.05 -15.54
C LEU A 25 0.38 -8.65 -15.27
N THR A 26 0.13 -9.14 -14.06
CA THR A 26 -1.20 -9.67 -13.71
C THR A 26 -2.21 -8.53 -13.59
N PRO A 27 -3.51 -8.78 -13.88
CA PRO A 27 -4.54 -7.75 -13.71
C PRO A 27 -4.63 -7.23 -12.27
N GLU A 28 -4.35 -8.07 -11.27
CA GLU A 28 -4.35 -7.66 -9.87
C GLU A 28 -3.16 -6.77 -9.52
N ALA A 29 -1.94 -7.14 -9.95
CA ALA A 29 -0.77 -6.29 -9.80
C ALA A 29 -0.98 -4.93 -10.48
N ALA A 30 -1.53 -4.92 -11.69
CA ALA A 30 -1.84 -3.68 -12.41
C ALA A 30 -2.81 -2.78 -11.63
N ARG A 31 -3.88 -3.33 -11.04
CA ARG A 31 -4.82 -2.56 -10.21
C ARG A 31 -4.12 -1.94 -9.00
N ASN A 32 -3.35 -2.73 -8.25
CA ASN A 32 -2.67 -2.24 -7.06
C ASN A 32 -1.57 -1.22 -7.40
N LEU A 33 -0.75 -1.48 -8.42
CA LEU A 33 0.28 -0.57 -8.91
C LEU A 33 -0.31 0.76 -9.41
N SER A 34 -1.42 0.71 -10.16
CA SER A 34 -2.08 1.92 -10.67
C SER A 34 -2.55 2.82 -9.53
N ARG A 35 -3.05 2.24 -8.43
CA ARG A 35 -3.41 3.00 -7.23
C ARG A 35 -2.18 3.66 -6.60
N TRP A 36 -1.07 2.95 -6.49
CA TRP A 36 0.19 3.48 -5.96
C TRP A 36 0.83 4.58 -6.82
N LEU A 37 0.58 4.61 -8.12
CA LEU A 37 1.00 5.72 -8.98
C LEU A 37 0.11 6.96 -8.82
N SER A 38 -1.21 6.76 -8.69
CA SER A 38 -2.19 7.82 -8.85
C SER A 38 -2.68 8.45 -7.54
N GLU A 39 -2.78 7.70 -6.44
CA GLU A 39 -3.34 8.25 -5.20
C GLU A 39 -2.31 9.15 -4.46
N PRO A 40 -2.72 10.32 -3.95
CA PRO A 40 -1.79 11.32 -3.39
C PRO A 40 -0.92 10.81 -2.24
N HIS A 41 -1.45 9.92 -1.38
CA HIS A 41 -0.72 9.39 -0.23
C HIS A 41 0.35 8.34 -0.59
N TYR A 42 0.52 8.00 -1.86
CA TYR A 42 1.63 7.19 -2.37
C TYR A 42 2.65 8.02 -3.15
N ALA A 43 2.51 9.35 -3.20
CA ALA A 43 3.33 10.23 -4.03
C ALA A 43 4.85 10.07 -3.80
N GLU A 44 5.27 9.77 -2.55
CA GLU A 44 6.68 9.55 -2.20
C GLU A 44 7.31 8.33 -2.92
N TYR A 45 6.51 7.35 -3.33
CA TYR A 45 6.98 6.14 -4.01
C TYR A 45 6.98 6.28 -5.54
N ARG A 46 6.32 7.32 -6.06
CA ARG A 46 5.99 7.44 -7.50
C ARG A 46 7.22 7.38 -8.39
N ASP A 47 8.27 8.15 -8.09
CA ASP A 47 9.45 8.22 -8.95
C ASP A 47 10.15 6.86 -9.08
N ARG A 48 10.23 6.10 -7.97
CA ARG A 48 10.79 4.74 -7.96
C ARG A 48 9.92 3.76 -8.76
N LEU A 49 8.60 3.91 -8.73
CA LEU A 49 7.69 3.10 -9.53
C LEU A 49 7.79 3.42 -11.02
N LEU A 50 7.87 4.71 -11.38
CA LEU A 50 8.09 5.14 -12.75
C LEU A 50 9.41 4.59 -13.30
N ASP A 51 10.47 4.54 -12.48
CA ASP A 51 11.74 3.94 -12.87
C ASP A 51 11.63 2.43 -13.13
N LEU A 52 10.91 1.67 -12.31
CA LEU A 52 10.68 0.24 -12.54
C LEU A 52 9.89 -0.01 -13.83
N ILE A 53 8.88 0.81 -14.10
CA ILE A 53 8.07 0.72 -15.33
C ILE A 53 8.92 1.06 -16.56
N ARG A 54 9.74 2.11 -16.49
CA ARG A 54 10.64 2.51 -17.59
C ARG A 54 11.68 1.43 -17.91
N ARG A 55 12.09 0.66 -16.91
CA ARG A 55 13.01 -0.48 -17.06
C ARG A 55 12.31 -1.77 -17.50
N GLU A 56 10.99 -1.74 -17.65
CA GLU A 56 10.15 -2.89 -17.97
C GLU A 56 10.30 -4.06 -16.98
N ASP A 57 10.60 -3.77 -15.70
CA ASP A 57 10.78 -4.80 -14.67
C ASP A 57 9.42 -5.29 -14.13
N PHE A 58 8.60 -5.83 -15.04
CA PHE A 58 7.25 -6.30 -14.74
C PHE A 58 7.24 -7.54 -13.84
N ALA A 59 8.33 -8.30 -13.81
CA ALA A 59 8.49 -9.42 -12.88
C ALA A 59 8.56 -8.91 -11.43
N GLU A 60 9.37 -7.88 -11.17
CA GLU A 60 9.44 -7.25 -9.86
C GLU A 60 8.14 -6.54 -9.51
N LEU A 61 7.52 -5.83 -10.46
CA LEU A 61 6.22 -5.19 -10.23
C LEU A 61 5.13 -6.21 -9.88
N ASN A 62 5.09 -7.39 -10.50
CA ASN A 62 4.21 -8.47 -10.05
C ASN A 62 4.55 -8.88 -8.62
N ARG A 63 5.81 -9.14 -8.31
CA ARG A 63 6.23 -9.57 -6.97
C ARG A 63 5.82 -8.57 -5.88
N LEU A 64 5.87 -7.28 -6.17
CA LEU A 64 5.54 -6.20 -5.24
C LEU A 64 4.04 -5.92 -5.12
N PHE A 65 3.25 -6.19 -6.16
CA PHE A 65 1.86 -5.72 -6.26
C PHE A 65 0.80 -6.81 -6.47
N TRP A 66 1.18 -8.08 -6.60
CA TRP A 66 0.24 -9.17 -6.94
C TRP A 66 -0.96 -9.31 -6.00
N GLU A 67 -0.83 -8.94 -4.73
CA GLU A 67 -1.95 -8.86 -3.79
C GLU A 67 -1.87 -7.61 -2.90
N ARG A 68 -2.93 -7.36 -2.13
CA ARG A 68 -2.84 -6.60 -0.89
C ARG A 68 -2.77 -7.60 0.26
N ILE A 69 -1.73 -7.53 1.09
CA ILE A 69 -1.53 -8.51 2.18
C ILE A 69 -2.82 -8.65 3.01
N PRO A 70 -3.42 -9.84 3.07
CA PRO A 70 -4.62 -10.09 3.86
C PRO A 70 -4.30 -10.13 5.36
N PHE A 71 -5.30 -9.85 6.19
CA PHE A 71 -5.21 -10.12 7.62
C PHE A 71 -5.52 -11.60 7.88
N GLY A 72 -4.56 -12.34 8.45
CA GLY A 72 -4.77 -13.70 8.95
C GLY A 72 -4.90 -13.75 10.47
N THR A 73 -5.00 -14.96 11.02
CA THR A 73 -5.04 -15.19 12.48
C THR A 73 -3.81 -14.66 13.22
N GLY A 74 -2.67 -14.59 12.54
CA GLY A 74 -1.41 -14.02 13.05
C GLY A 74 -1.15 -12.57 12.67
N GLY A 75 -2.17 -11.82 12.24
CA GLY A 75 -2.06 -10.45 11.70
C GLY A 75 -1.68 -10.42 10.22
N ARG A 76 -1.28 -9.24 9.73
CA ARG A 76 -0.70 -9.06 8.39
C ARG A 76 0.75 -9.52 8.37
N ARG A 77 1.11 -10.40 7.44
CA ARG A 77 2.46 -10.93 7.28
C ARG A 77 2.79 -11.07 5.80
N GLY A 78 4.01 -10.72 5.42
CA GLY A 78 4.48 -10.79 4.05
C GLY A 78 5.97 -10.45 3.95
N PRO A 79 6.55 -10.54 2.75
CA PRO A 79 7.94 -10.16 2.50
C PRO A 79 8.15 -8.68 2.78
N MET A 80 9.33 -8.30 3.26
CA MET A 80 9.67 -6.89 3.45
C MET A 80 10.16 -6.25 2.15
N SER A 81 9.75 -5.01 1.90
CA SER A 81 10.30 -4.17 0.85
C SER A 81 10.10 -2.70 1.22
N ASP A 82 10.61 -1.79 0.42
CA ASP A 82 10.40 -0.36 0.66
C ASP A 82 9.00 0.09 0.23
N PHE A 83 8.35 -0.64 -0.68
CA PHE A 83 7.01 -0.37 -1.18
C PHE A 83 6.37 -1.64 -1.76
N GLY A 84 5.11 -1.53 -2.21
CA GLY A 84 4.36 -2.64 -2.77
C GLY A 84 3.17 -3.03 -1.90
N SER A 85 2.05 -3.37 -2.52
CA SER A 85 0.87 -3.80 -1.78
C SER A 85 0.99 -5.21 -1.20
N ALA A 86 1.88 -6.04 -1.78
CA ALA A 86 2.14 -7.41 -1.38
C ALA A 86 3.33 -7.53 -0.42
N THR A 87 3.81 -6.42 0.13
CA THR A 87 4.98 -6.36 1.02
C THR A 87 4.66 -5.66 2.32
N ILE A 88 5.39 -6.00 3.38
CA ILE A 88 5.44 -5.24 4.62
C ILE A 88 6.39 -4.06 4.41
N ASN A 89 5.85 -2.86 4.55
CA ASN A 89 6.52 -1.57 4.40
C ASN A 89 5.80 -0.51 5.25
N ASP A 90 6.41 0.66 5.42
CA ASP A 90 5.88 1.73 6.27
C ASP A 90 4.43 2.10 5.92
N ARG A 91 4.10 2.11 4.63
CA ARG A 91 2.75 2.44 4.16
C ARG A 91 1.72 1.38 4.53
N THR A 92 2.01 0.11 4.30
CA THR A 92 1.09 -1.00 4.66
C THR A 92 0.94 -1.15 6.18
N ILE A 93 1.99 -0.83 6.96
CA ILE A 93 1.94 -0.76 8.42
C ILE A 93 1.05 0.42 8.85
N ALA A 94 1.27 1.61 8.29
CA ALA A 94 0.48 2.81 8.58
C ALA A 94 -1.00 2.63 8.24
N GLU A 95 -1.33 2.03 7.09
CA GLU A 95 -2.70 1.69 6.71
C GLU A 95 -3.36 0.73 7.71
N SER A 96 -2.62 -0.26 8.20
CA SER A 96 -3.09 -1.21 9.21
C SER A 96 -3.37 -0.52 10.54
N ALA A 97 -2.41 0.28 11.02
CA ALA A 97 -2.52 1.03 12.26
C ALA A 97 -3.66 2.05 12.20
N HIS A 98 -3.79 2.78 11.08
CA HIS A 98 -4.88 3.72 10.84
C HIS A 98 -6.24 3.02 10.85
N GLY A 99 -6.37 1.89 10.14
CA GLY A 99 -7.60 1.11 10.12
C GLY A 99 -8.02 0.66 11.52
N LEU A 100 -7.08 0.18 12.34
CA LEU A 100 -7.35 -0.17 13.73
C LEU A 100 -7.76 1.04 14.56
N ALA A 101 -7.03 2.16 14.46
CA ALA A 101 -7.33 3.38 15.21
C ALA A 101 -8.73 3.93 14.89
N VAL A 102 -9.11 3.95 13.61
CA VAL A 102 -10.44 4.36 13.15
C VAL A 102 -11.51 3.41 13.70
N TYR A 103 -11.27 2.09 13.63
CA TYR A 103 -12.20 1.10 14.16
C TYR A 103 -12.42 1.26 15.67
N VAL A 104 -11.35 1.32 16.46
CA VAL A 104 -11.42 1.46 17.93
C VAL A 104 -12.14 2.75 18.31
N LYS A 105 -11.81 3.86 17.65
CA LYS A 105 -12.48 5.15 17.89
C LYS A 105 -13.99 5.04 17.65
N ARG A 106 -14.39 4.50 16.51
CA ARG A 106 -15.79 4.28 16.16
C ARG A 106 -16.49 3.37 17.17
N TRP A 107 -15.87 2.27 17.56
CA TRP A 107 -16.43 1.34 18.54
C TRP A 107 -16.62 2.00 19.91
N CYS A 108 -15.65 2.81 20.38
CA CYS A 108 -15.78 3.58 21.62
C CYS A 108 -16.89 4.63 21.56
N GLU A 109 -17.11 5.27 20.41
CA GLU A 109 -18.23 6.20 20.18
C GLU A 109 -19.57 5.48 20.28
N GLU A 110 -19.72 4.36 19.57
CA GLU A 110 -20.93 3.53 19.52
C GLU A 110 -21.29 2.94 20.89
N ASN A 111 -20.29 2.64 21.73
CA ASN A 111 -20.48 2.09 23.08
C ASN A 111 -20.46 3.15 24.20
N GLY A 112 -20.45 4.44 23.84
CA GLY A 112 -20.53 5.54 24.81
C GLY A 112 -19.29 5.71 25.71
N LEU A 113 -18.19 5.00 25.45
CA LEU A 113 -16.96 5.07 26.25
C LEU A 113 -16.32 6.45 26.18
N LEU A 114 -16.37 7.11 25.02
CA LEU A 114 -15.90 8.49 24.90
C LEU A 114 -16.71 9.46 25.76
N ARG A 115 -18.04 9.27 25.85
CA ARG A 115 -18.94 10.11 26.66
C ARG A 115 -18.70 9.93 28.16
N GLN A 116 -18.26 8.74 28.54
CA GLN A 116 -17.89 8.40 29.92
C GLN A 116 -16.47 8.83 30.28
N GLY A 117 -15.75 9.52 29.38
CA GLY A 117 -14.40 10.03 29.66
C GLY A 117 -13.31 8.97 29.56
N PHE A 118 -13.56 7.84 28.89
CA PHE A 118 -12.57 6.79 28.63
C PHE A 118 -12.04 6.91 27.19
N PRO A 119 -10.96 7.68 26.94
CA PRO A 119 -10.37 7.78 25.61
C PRO A 119 -9.69 6.45 25.23
N PRO A 120 -9.67 6.09 23.93
CA PRO A 120 -8.97 4.90 23.46
C PRO A 120 -7.47 5.01 23.76
N ARG A 121 -6.87 3.89 24.13
CA ARG A 121 -5.44 3.74 24.43
C ARG A 121 -4.89 2.55 23.65
N ALA A 122 -3.61 2.61 23.27
CA ALA A 122 -2.92 1.53 22.59
C ALA A 122 -1.65 1.16 23.35
N ALA A 123 -1.36 -0.13 23.43
CA ALA A 123 -0.06 -0.65 23.83
C ALA A 123 0.70 -1.07 22.56
N VAL A 124 1.96 -0.65 22.44
CA VAL A 124 2.83 -1.00 21.30
C VAL A 124 3.95 -1.87 21.83
N ALA A 125 4.16 -3.02 21.18
CA ALA A 125 5.20 -3.99 21.52
C ALA A 125 5.75 -4.62 20.24
N PHE A 126 7.01 -5.04 20.27
CA PHE A 126 7.72 -5.64 19.15
C PHE A 126 8.67 -6.74 19.66
N ASP A 127 9.03 -7.70 18.79
CA ASP A 127 10.03 -8.73 19.11
C ASP A 127 11.43 -8.33 18.64
N SER A 128 12.43 -9.20 18.80
CA SER A 128 13.83 -8.90 18.43
C SER A 128 14.14 -9.00 16.92
N ARG A 129 13.17 -9.18 16.02
CA ARG A 129 13.47 -9.28 14.58
C ARG A 129 13.88 -7.91 14.03
N HIS A 130 14.70 -7.97 12.99
CA HIS A 130 15.09 -6.79 12.24
C HIS A 130 13.84 -6.14 11.62
N ARG A 131 13.60 -4.87 11.94
CA ARG A 131 12.42 -4.07 11.54
C ARG A 131 11.08 -4.56 12.13
N SER A 132 11.08 -5.05 13.37
CA SER A 132 9.85 -5.20 14.20
C SER A 132 9.39 -3.88 14.80
#